data_AF-A0A920N2P2-F1
#
_entry.id   AF-A0A920N2P2-F1
#
_cell.length_a   1.000
_cell.length_b   1.000
_cell.length_c   1.000
_cell.angle_alpha   90.00
_cell.angle_beta   90.00
_cell.angle_gamma   90.00
#
_symmetry.space_group_name_H-M   'P 1'
#
loop_
_entity.id
_entity.type
_entity.pdbx_description
1 polymer ?
#
loop_
_entity_poly.entity_id
_entity_poly.type
_entity_poly.pdbx_seq_one_letter_code
_entity_poly.pdbx_strand_id
1 'polypeptide(L)'
;MSDRELLKRLGAGETIDQVSADQGWDREAFDQWWSQLTASRLPDIEQTVQAGVGSAARIVRDDRGIPHILAGNDEDLFLGFGMAMAQDRLFQLDYLRRKGLGRLAEILGSDGLETDLVARTVGLNRIAAAHWDELPDEPRRLTTAFAAGINAHIDGLADDAWPVEFDLLDYRPEPFSGVDLLAIETEFRWYLTGRFPVIVLPELARRRLGDGPLLESYLRGEQEDEAILPAGVWNPPPGGDSDPTDPVGAVVGDPDQAIGSNNWVAAGGRTVSGQPMVGSDPHIAFEAVSCWYQVHLCGGSFDVAGMAYVGIPAVMFGRTPQVAWGITNNICSQRDLYQERSDESQPGCFEYDGKWEPSEK
;
A
#
# COMPACT_ATOMS: atom_id res chain seq x y z
N MET A 1 -21.01 -7.60 -27.87
CA MET A 1 -21.06 -8.13 -26.49
C MET A 1 -21.31 -6.95 -25.55
N SER A 2 -21.60 -7.16 -24.26
CA SER A 2 -21.59 -6.05 -23.29
C SER A 2 -20.15 -5.66 -22.94
N ASP A 3 -19.94 -4.43 -22.50
CA ASP A 3 -18.60 -3.96 -22.09
C ASP A 3 -18.01 -4.84 -20.97
N ARG A 4 -18.85 -5.23 -20.00
CA ARG A 4 -18.45 -6.14 -18.92
C ARG A 4 -17.96 -7.48 -19.46
N GLU A 5 -18.60 -8.04 -20.48
CA GLU A 5 -18.15 -9.33 -21.06
C GLU A 5 -16.81 -9.18 -21.78
N LEU A 6 -16.58 -8.06 -22.48
CA LEU A 6 -15.29 -7.77 -23.10
C LEU A 6 -14.17 -7.63 -22.06
N LEU A 7 -14.44 -6.94 -20.94
CA LEU A 7 -13.50 -6.81 -19.84
C LEU A 7 -13.16 -8.17 -19.21
N LYS A 8 -14.16 -9.02 -18.92
CA LYS A 8 -13.91 -10.36 -18.37
C LYS A 8 -12.97 -11.20 -19.23
N ARG A 9 -13.15 -11.13 -20.56
CA ARG A 9 -12.28 -11.85 -21.51
C ARG A 9 -10.84 -11.34 -21.48
N LEU A 10 -10.68 -10.01 -21.48
CA LEU A 10 -9.36 -9.38 -21.33
C LEU A 10 -8.68 -9.80 -20.01
N GLY A 11 -9.43 -9.78 -18.90
CA GLY A 11 -8.90 -10.19 -17.60
C GLY A 11 -8.62 -11.70 -17.48
N ALA A 12 -9.31 -12.53 -18.25
CA ALA A 12 -9.01 -13.96 -18.39
C ALA A 12 -7.78 -14.24 -19.27
N GLY A 13 -7.12 -13.21 -19.80
CA GLY A 13 -5.88 -13.32 -20.57
C GLY A 13 -6.07 -13.38 -22.09
N GLU A 14 -7.28 -13.13 -22.61
CA GLU A 14 -7.45 -12.97 -24.05
C GLU A 14 -6.79 -11.67 -24.54
N THR A 15 -6.15 -11.74 -25.71
CA THR A 15 -5.46 -10.58 -26.27
C THR A 15 -6.46 -9.59 -26.85
N ILE A 16 -6.03 -8.32 -26.95
CA ILE A 16 -6.78 -7.26 -27.62
C ILE A 16 -7.22 -7.69 -29.03
N ASP A 17 -6.35 -8.38 -29.78
CA ASP A 17 -6.65 -8.86 -31.13
C ASP A 17 -7.77 -9.91 -31.15
N GLN A 18 -7.79 -10.83 -30.18
CA GLN A 18 -8.84 -11.85 -30.06
C GLN A 18 -10.20 -11.22 -29.76
N VAL A 19 -10.25 -10.31 -28.79
CA VAL A 19 -11.47 -9.60 -28.41
C VAL A 19 -11.97 -8.69 -29.55
N SER A 20 -11.06 -8.03 -30.26
CA SER A 20 -11.39 -7.13 -31.38
C SER A 20 -11.92 -7.89 -32.60
N ALA A 21 -11.31 -9.04 -32.93
CA ALA A 21 -11.73 -9.86 -34.07
C ALA A 21 -13.21 -10.29 -33.96
N ASP A 22 -13.67 -10.67 -32.77
CA ASP A 22 -15.06 -11.06 -32.52
C ASP A 22 -16.05 -9.89 -32.63
N GLN A 23 -15.58 -8.65 -32.49
CA GLN A 23 -16.39 -7.44 -32.67
C GLN A 23 -16.24 -6.82 -34.07
N GLY A 24 -15.36 -7.36 -34.92
CA GLY A 24 -15.01 -6.76 -36.21
C GLY A 24 -14.29 -5.41 -36.05
N TRP A 25 -13.61 -5.21 -34.93
CA TRP A 25 -12.84 -4.00 -34.64
C TRP A 25 -11.41 -4.11 -35.16
N ASP A 26 -10.87 -2.98 -35.61
CA ASP A 26 -9.44 -2.78 -35.71
C ASP A 26 -8.90 -2.18 -34.40
N ARG A 27 -7.58 -1.92 -34.35
CA ARG A 27 -6.93 -1.41 -33.15
C ARG A 27 -7.44 -0.01 -32.75
N GLU A 28 -7.73 0.85 -33.72
CA GLU A 28 -8.23 2.21 -33.47
C GLU A 28 -9.62 2.17 -32.85
N ALA A 29 -10.50 1.30 -33.36
CA ALA A 29 -11.83 1.08 -32.78
C ALA A 29 -11.75 0.55 -31.34
N PHE A 30 -10.83 -0.37 -31.04
CA PHE A 30 -10.61 -0.85 -29.67
C PHE A 30 -10.13 0.28 -28.75
N ASP A 31 -9.12 1.06 -29.15
CA ASP A 31 -8.57 2.14 -28.33
C ASP A 31 -9.63 3.23 -28.08
N GLN A 32 -10.50 3.50 -29.07
CA GLN A 32 -11.64 4.41 -28.92
C GLN A 32 -12.68 3.88 -27.94
N TRP A 33 -13.05 2.60 -28.04
CA TRP A 33 -13.95 1.94 -27.09
C TRP A 33 -13.37 1.96 -25.67
N TRP A 34 -12.11 1.57 -25.51
CA TRP A 34 -11.42 1.56 -24.21
C TRP A 34 -11.39 2.95 -23.57
N SER A 35 -11.10 4.00 -24.35
CA SER A 35 -11.08 5.38 -23.89
C SER A 35 -12.47 5.86 -23.45
N GLN A 36 -13.52 5.51 -24.21
CA GLN A 36 -14.90 5.87 -23.86
C GLN A 36 -15.37 5.14 -22.60
N LEU A 37 -15.09 3.84 -22.50
CA LEU A 37 -15.43 3.01 -21.36
C LEU A 37 -14.74 3.50 -20.09
N THR A 38 -13.42 3.70 -20.12
CA THR A 38 -12.67 4.18 -18.94
C THR A 38 -13.12 5.57 -18.51
N ALA A 39 -13.41 6.47 -19.45
CA ALA A 39 -13.99 7.78 -19.13
C ALA A 39 -15.39 7.68 -18.51
N SER A 40 -16.22 6.70 -18.93
CA SER A 40 -17.55 6.49 -18.35
C SER A 40 -17.52 5.86 -16.96
N ARG A 41 -16.40 5.26 -16.54
CA ARG A 41 -16.20 4.73 -15.18
C ARG A 41 -15.69 5.76 -14.17
N LEU A 42 -15.42 7.01 -14.61
CA LEU A 42 -15.01 8.06 -13.69
C LEU A 42 -16.16 8.39 -12.71
N PRO A 43 -15.88 8.58 -11.42
CA PRO A 43 -16.91 8.93 -10.44
C PRO A 43 -17.53 10.29 -10.77
N ASP A 44 -18.85 10.41 -10.59
CA ASP A 44 -19.51 11.72 -10.59
C ASP A 44 -19.10 12.47 -9.31
N ILE A 45 -18.32 13.54 -9.46
CA ILE A 45 -17.80 14.33 -8.33
C ILE A 45 -18.72 15.49 -7.93
N GLU A 46 -19.77 15.77 -8.72
CA GLU A 46 -20.74 16.85 -8.44
C GLU A 46 -22.03 16.33 -7.79
N GLN A 47 -22.12 15.01 -7.57
CA GLN A 47 -23.30 14.37 -7.02
C GLN A 47 -23.51 14.69 -5.53
N THR A 48 -24.78 14.61 -5.10
CA THR A 48 -25.16 14.59 -3.68
C THR A 48 -25.53 13.16 -3.29
N VAL A 49 -24.77 12.58 -2.37
CA VAL A 49 -24.99 11.21 -1.87
C VAL A 49 -25.67 11.26 -0.51
N GLN A 50 -26.67 10.41 -0.31
CA GLN A 50 -27.18 10.14 1.04
C GLN A 50 -26.27 9.11 1.70
N ALA A 51 -25.43 9.57 2.63
CA ALA A 51 -24.59 8.72 3.46
C ALA A 51 -25.01 8.85 4.92
N GLY A 52 -24.61 7.91 5.78
CA GLY A 52 -24.93 7.90 7.21
C GLY A 52 -24.23 9.02 8.03
N VAL A 53 -24.18 10.24 7.50
CA VAL A 53 -23.66 11.43 8.18
C VAL A 53 -24.61 11.88 9.29
N GLY A 54 -24.04 12.42 10.36
CA GLY A 54 -24.79 13.05 11.45
C GLY A 54 -25.36 14.42 11.05
N SER A 55 -24.69 15.15 10.16
CA SER A 55 -25.17 16.42 9.61
C SER A 55 -24.90 16.56 8.12
N ALA A 56 -23.65 16.86 7.75
CA ALA A 56 -23.26 17.04 6.35
C ALA A 56 -21.73 17.03 6.22
N ALA A 57 -21.25 16.40 5.16
CA ALA A 57 -19.88 16.50 4.67
C ALA A 57 -19.89 17.00 3.23
N ARG A 58 -18.96 17.89 2.88
CA ARG A 58 -18.79 18.41 1.52
C ARG A 58 -17.38 18.10 1.04
N ILE A 59 -17.29 17.48 -0.13
CA ILE A 59 -16.02 17.15 -0.80
C ILE A 59 -15.85 18.17 -1.92
N VAL A 60 -14.83 19.01 -1.85
CA VAL A 60 -14.51 19.98 -2.90
C VAL A 60 -13.15 19.62 -3.49
N ARG A 61 -13.05 19.45 -4.81
CA ARG A 61 -11.76 19.14 -5.46
C ARG A 61 -11.17 20.39 -6.09
N ASP A 62 -9.85 20.55 -5.98
CA ASP A 62 -9.12 21.61 -6.69
C ASP A 62 -8.82 21.23 -8.15
N ASP A 63 -8.08 22.09 -8.85
CA ASP A 63 -7.70 21.91 -10.25
C ASP A 63 -6.78 20.69 -10.51
N ARG A 64 -6.22 20.11 -9.45
CA ARG A 64 -5.41 18.88 -9.46
C ARG A 64 -6.19 17.66 -9.00
N GLY A 65 -7.47 17.82 -8.69
CA GLY A 65 -8.34 16.77 -8.18
C GLY A 65 -8.15 16.46 -6.70
N ILE A 66 -7.38 17.26 -5.96
CA ILE A 66 -7.12 17.03 -4.53
C ILE A 66 -8.40 17.34 -3.74
N PRO A 67 -8.93 16.39 -2.94
CA PRO A 67 -10.11 16.64 -2.15
C PRO A 67 -9.82 17.48 -0.90
N HIS A 68 -10.66 18.49 -0.71
CA HIS A 68 -10.85 19.24 0.51
C HIS A 68 -12.19 18.82 1.13
N ILE A 69 -12.12 18.08 2.23
CA ILE A 69 -13.28 17.59 2.97
C ILE A 69 -13.66 18.62 4.03
N LEU A 70 -14.91 19.08 4.00
CA LEU A 70 -15.45 20.03 4.95
C LEU A 70 -16.62 19.41 5.71
N ALA A 71 -16.57 19.41 7.05
CA ALA A 71 -17.65 18.91 7.87
C ALA A 71 -17.71 19.60 9.25
N GLY A 72 -18.87 19.57 9.91
CA GLY A 72 -19.06 20.21 11.22
C GLY A 72 -18.54 19.41 12.42
N ASN A 73 -18.26 18.12 12.24
CA ASN A 73 -17.79 17.19 13.27
C ASN A 73 -16.82 16.17 12.66
N ASP A 74 -16.10 15.45 13.52
CA ASP A 74 -15.00 14.57 13.10
C ASP A 74 -15.50 13.32 12.36
N GLU A 75 -16.64 12.73 12.76
CA GLU A 75 -17.19 11.55 12.10
C GLU A 75 -17.60 11.85 10.66
N ASP A 76 -18.34 12.93 10.44
CA ASP A 76 -18.75 13.35 9.09
C ASP A 76 -17.52 13.67 8.23
N LEU A 77 -16.48 14.26 8.83
CA LEU A 77 -15.23 14.58 8.16
C LEU A 77 -14.51 13.31 7.69
N PHE A 78 -14.41 12.29 8.54
CA PHE A 78 -13.73 11.04 8.22
C PHE A 78 -14.56 10.15 7.30
N LEU A 79 -15.90 10.20 7.39
CA LEU A 79 -16.79 9.59 6.41
C LEU A 79 -16.58 10.21 5.03
N GLY A 80 -16.57 11.55 4.94
CA GLY A 80 -16.27 12.25 3.68
C GLY A 80 -14.88 11.91 3.14
N PHE A 81 -13.89 11.75 4.02
CA PHE A 81 -12.55 11.33 3.65
C PHE A 81 -12.52 9.91 3.05
N GLY A 82 -13.17 8.94 3.70
CA GLY A 82 -13.29 7.58 3.19
C GLY A 82 -14.02 7.51 1.85
N MET A 83 -15.08 8.30 1.68
CA MET A 83 -15.81 8.39 0.42
C MET A 83 -14.96 8.99 -0.70
N ALA A 84 -14.24 10.09 -0.45
CA ALA A 84 -13.38 10.71 -1.45
C ALA A 84 -12.26 9.76 -1.90
N MET A 85 -11.63 9.05 -0.95
CA MET A 85 -10.60 8.07 -1.26
C MET A 85 -11.18 6.89 -2.04
N ALA A 86 -12.37 6.41 -1.70
CA ALA A 86 -13.02 5.33 -2.44
C ALA A 86 -13.36 5.75 -3.88
N GLN A 87 -13.88 6.96 -4.09
CA GLN A 87 -14.12 7.48 -5.45
C GLN A 87 -12.88 7.40 -6.34
N ASP A 88 -11.69 7.64 -5.78
CA ASP A 88 -10.45 7.68 -6.55
C ASP A 88 -9.71 6.34 -6.60
N ARG A 89 -9.81 5.54 -5.53
CA ARG A 89 -8.89 4.43 -5.22
C ARG A 89 -9.58 3.14 -4.78
N LEU A 90 -10.88 2.94 -5.07
CA LEU A 90 -11.64 1.78 -4.55
C LEU A 90 -10.98 0.43 -4.82
N PHE A 91 -10.49 0.18 -6.04
CA PHE A 91 -9.78 -1.08 -6.33
C PHE A 91 -8.47 -1.21 -5.55
N GLN A 92 -7.68 -0.14 -5.45
CA GLN A 92 -6.44 -0.14 -4.68
C GLN A 92 -6.70 -0.41 -3.18
N LEU A 93 -7.76 0.15 -2.61
CA LEU A 93 -8.19 -0.14 -1.24
C LEU A 93 -8.50 -1.64 -1.06
N ASP A 94 -9.23 -2.25 -2.00
CA ASP A 94 -9.56 -3.68 -1.94
C ASP A 94 -8.31 -4.56 -2.09
N TYR A 95 -7.45 -4.22 -3.04
CA TYR A 95 -6.17 -4.90 -3.25
C TYR A 95 -5.30 -4.86 -1.99
N LEU A 96 -5.12 -3.69 -1.37
CA LEU A 96 -4.29 -3.53 -0.17
C LEU A 96 -4.89 -4.27 1.04
N ARG A 97 -6.22 -4.24 1.25
CA ARG A 97 -6.79 -5.04 2.36
C ARG A 97 -6.59 -6.53 2.14
N ARG A 98 -6.71 -7.02 0.90
CA ARG A 98 -6.49 -8.44 0.57
C ARG A 98 -5.03 -8.82 0.79
N LYS A 99 -4.11 -7.93 0.43
CA LYS A 99 -2.67 -8.07 0.70
C LYS A 99 -2.41 -8.24 2.21
N GLY A 100 -2.96 -7.36 3.04
CA GLY A 100 -2.79 -7.44 4.49
C GLY A 100 -3.53 -8.60 5.16
N LEU A 101 -4.66 -9.04 4.61
CA LEU A 101 -5.43 -10.18 5.12
C LEU A 101 -4.91 -11.54 4.64
N GLY A 102 -4.04 -11.55 3.63
CA GLY A 102 -3.61 -12.75 2.91
C GLY A 102 -4.77 -13.40 2.14
N ARG A 103 -5.41 -12.64 1.26
CA ARG A 103 -6.56 -13.02 0.41
C ARG A 103 -6.41 -12.59 -1.05
N LEU A 104 -5.21 -12.26 -1.52
CA LEU A 104 -4.97 -11.86 -2.92
C LEU A 104 -5.16 -13.03 -3.88
N ALA A 105 -4.84 -14.27 -3.48
CA ALA A 105 -5.02 -15.44 -4.32
C ALA A 105 -6.50 -15.70 -4.69
N GLU A 106 -7.45 -15.14 -3.93
CA GLU A 106 -8.88 -15.20 -4.26
C GLU A 106 -9.21 -14.47 -5.56
N ILE A 107 -8.43 -13.44 -5.94
CA ILE A 107 -8.67 -12.61 -7.14
C ILE A 107 -7.55 -12.70 -8.18
N LEU A 108 -6.33 -13.06 -7.78
CA LEU A 108 -5.16 -13.21 -8.66
C LEU A 108 -4.72 -14.66 -8.88
N GLY A 109 -5.37 -15.63 -8.24
CA GLY A 109 -4.98 -17.04 -8.33
C GLY A 109 -3.57 -17.30 -7.79
N SER A 110 -2.75 -18.02 -8.56
CA SER A 110 -1.38 -18.38 -8.15
C SER A 110 -0.48 -17.17 -7.88
N ASP A 111 -0.73 -16.06 -8.57
CA ASP A 111 0.13 -14.88 -8.51
C ASP A 111 0.00 -14.14 -7.17
N GLY A 112 -1.11 -14.34 -6.46
CA GLY A 112 -1.32 -13.83 -5.09
C GLY A 112 -0.84 -14.78 -3.99
N LEU A 113 -0.49 -16.03 -4.30
CA LEU A 113 -0.31 -17.08 -3.30
C LEU A 113 0.86 -16.81 -2.35
N GLU A 114 2.01 -16.39 -2.88
CA GLU A 114 3.20 -16.13 -2.06
C GLU A 114 2.95 -15.01 -1.05
N THR A 115 2.33 -13.93 -1.49
CA THR A 115 1.96 -12.81 -0.63
C THR A 115 0.99 -13.25 0.47
N ASP A 116 0.00 -14.08 0.12
CA ASP A 116 -0.97 -14.61 1.09
C ASP A 116 -0.31 -15.52 2.13
N LEU A 117 0.64 -16.36 1.71
CA LEU A 117 1.41 -17.20 2.62
C LEU A 117 2.19 -16.36 3.62
N VAL A 118 2.91 -15.32 3.16
CA VAL A 118 3.65 -14.42 4.05
C VAL A 118 2.70 -13.73 5.03
N ALA A 119 1.63 -13.11 4.55
CA ALA A 119 0.68 -12.39 5.41
C ALA A 119 0.07 -13.30 6.50
N ARG A 120 -0.27 -14.55 6.14
CA ARG A 120 -0.86 -15.53 7.07
C ARG A 120 0.16 -16.15 8.01
N THR A 121 1.36 -16.44 7.54
CA THR A 121 2.46 -16.98 8.38
C THR A 121 2.88 -15.98 9.43
N VAL A 122 3.06 -14.71 9.05
CA VAL A 122 3.35 -13.62 9.99
C VAL A 122 2.13 -13.33 10.87
N GLY A 123 0.92 -13.57 10.36
CA GLY A 123 -0.33 -13.37 11.07
C GLY A 123 -0.79 -11.91 11.04
N LEU A 124 -0.52 -11.17 9.96
CA LEU A 124 -0.91 -9.76 9.80
C LEU A 124 -2.42 -9.56 10.03
N ASN A 125 -3.23 -10.50 9.53
CA ASN A 125 -4.68 -10.54 9.75
C ASN A 125 -5.07 -10.66 11.23
N ARG A 126 -4.42 -11.55 11.99
CA ARG A 126 -4.66 -11.74 13.43
C ARG A 126 -4.21 -10.53 14.23
N ILE A 127 -3.07 -9.95 13.87
CA ILE A 127 -2.53 -8.73 14.48
C ILE A 127 -3.49 -7.56 14.26
N ALA A 128 -4.01 -7.37 13.04
CA ALA A 128 -4.99 -6.32 12.74
C ALA A 128 -6.27 -6.47 13.57
N ALA A 129 -6.79 -7.69 13.73
CA ALA A 129 -7.96 -7.95 14.57
C ALA A 129 -7.68 -7.66 16.06
N ALA A 130 -6.53 -8.09 16.58
CA ALA A 130 -6.15 -7.80 17.97
C ALA A 130 -5.98 -6.28 18.21
N HIS A 131 -5.31 -5.58 17.29
CA HIS A 131 -5.18 -4.12 17.35
C HIS A 131 -6.53 -3.42 17.29
N TRP A 132 -7.48 -3.93 16.49
CA TRP A 132 -8.83 -3.39 16.47
C TRP A 132 -9.48 -3.49 17.83
N ASP A 133 -9.33 -4.60 18.56
CA ASP A 133 -9.93 -4.77 19.88
C ASP A 133 -9.31 -3.86 20.95
N GLU A 134 -8.04 -3.48 20.79
CA GLU A 134 -7.30 -2.60 21.70
C GLU A 134 -7.36 -1.12 21.33
N LEU A 135 -7.92 -0.78 20.17
CA LEU A 135 -7.92 0.58 19.64
C LEU A 135 -8.69 1.54 20.57
N PRO A 136 -8.11 2.69 20.96
CA PRO A 136 -8.80 3.69 21.78
C PRO A 136 -10.07 4.22 21.10
N ASP A 137 -10.99 4.77 21.90
CA ASP A 137 -12.33 5.17 21.45
C ASP A 137 -12.30 6.12 20.25
N GLU A 138 -11.44 7.15 20.28
CA GLU A 138 -11.35 8.14 19.20
C GLU A 138 -10.90 7.53 17.86
N PRO A 139 -9.70 6.91 17.74
CA PRO A 139 -9.28 6.29 16.48
C PRO A 139 -10.24 5.18 16.03
N ARG A 140 -10.85 4.41 16.94
CA ARG A 140 -11.89 3.44 16.57
C ARG A 140 -13.08 4.12 15.90
N ARG A 141 -13.64 5.14 16.53
CA ARG A 141 -14.78 5.90 16.01
C ARG A 141 -14.47 6.54 14.65
N LEU A 142 -13.32 7.19 14.49
CA LEU A 142 -12.93 7.84 13.23
C LEU A 142 -12.63 6.83 12.12
N THR A 143 -11.99 5.70 12.45
CA THR A 143 -11.74 4.60 11.50
C THR A 143 -13.05 3.94 11.06
N THR A 144 -14.01 3.75 11.97
CA THR A 144 -15.36 3.29 11.63
C THR A 144 -16.07 4.26 10.69
N ALA A 145 -16.01 5.57 10.96
CA ALA A 145 -16.61 6.57 10.08
C ALA A 145 -15.97 6.57 8.69
N PHE A 146 -14.65 6.45 8.61
CA PHE A 146 -13.92 6.32 7.35
C PHE A 146 -14.34 5.08 6.55
N ALA A 147 -14.41 3.91 7.19
CA ALA A 147 -14.92 2.68 6.56
C ALA A 147 -16.37 2.86 6.06
N ALA A 148 -17.23 3.54 6.84
CA ALA A 148 -18.60 3.84 6.43
C ALA A 148 -18.65 4.75 5.18
N GLY A 149 -17.69 5.67 5.03
CA GLY A 149 -17.54 6.49 3.83
C GLY A 149 -17.21 5.68 2.58
N ILE A 150 -16.28 4.72 2.71
CA ILE A 150 -15.95 3.77 1.64
C ILE A 150 -17.20 2.95 1.27
N ASN A 151 -17.89 2.40 2.26
CA ASN A 151 -19.08 1.58 2.02
C ASN A 151 -20.22 2.39 1.40
N ALA A 152 -20.42 3.64 1.80
CA ALA A 152 -21.42 4.50 1.19
C ALA A 152 -21.13 4.77 -0.30
N HIS A 153 -19.84 4.80 -0.70
CA HIS A 153 -19.49 4.84 -2.12
C HIS A 153 -19.82 3.52 -2.81
N ILE A 154 -19.42 2.38 -2.23
CA ILE A 154 -19.70 1.02 -2.75
C ILE A 154 -21.22 0.82 -2.97
N ASP A 155 -22.03 1.16 -1.97
CA ASP A 155 -23.49 0.99 -2.00
C ASP A 155 -24.17 1.93 -3.01
N GLY A 156 -23.52 3.05 -3.35
CA GLY A 156 -24.01 4.04 -4.30
C GLY A 156 -23.62 3.77 -5.75
N LEU A 157 -22.75 2.79 -6.03
CA LEU A 157 -22.31 2.48 -7.39
C LEU A 157 -23.42 1.81 -8.21
N ALA A 158 -23.67 2.36 -9.40
CA ALA A 158 -24.46 1.68 -10.42
C ALA A 158 -23.70 0.47 -10.99
N ASP A 159 -24.43 -0.50 -11.55
CA ASP A 159 -23.86 -1.75 -12.07
C ASP A 159 -22.78 -1.56 -13.15
N ASP A 160 -22.86 -0.46 -13.91
CA ASP A 160 -21.95 -0.08 -14.99
C ASP A 160 -20.95 1.04 -14.60
N ALA A 161 -20.94 1.46 -13.34
CA ALA A 161 -20.05 2.53 -12.83
C ALA A 161 -18.85 2.00 -12.04
N TRP A 162 -18.72 0.68 -11.87
CA TRP A 162 -17.60 0.08 -11.12
C TRP A 162 -16.25 0.37 -11.79
N PRO A 163 -15.17 0.56 -11.01
CA PRO A 163 -13.82 0.55 -11.55
C PRO A 163 -13.57 -0.68 -12.43
N VAL A 164 -12.87 -0.47 -13.55
CA VAL A 164 -12.72 -1.49 -14.61
C VAL A 164 -12.06 -2.77 -14.12
N GLU A 165 -11.20 -2.67 -13.12
CA GLU A 165 -10.44 -3.78 -12.53
C GLU A 165 -11.37 -4.83 -11.92
N PHE A 166 -12.50 -4.41 -11.33
CA PHE A 166 -13.50 -5.33 -10.78
C PHE A 166 -14.23 -6.12 -11.88
N ASP A 167 -14.40 -5.56 -13.08
CA ASP A 167 -14.98 -6.25 -14.22
C ASP A 167 -13.96 -7.14 -14.94
N LEU A 168 -12.70 -6.70 -15.03
CA LEU A 168 -11.59 -7.52 -15.54
C LEU A 168 -11.42 -8.80 -14.71
N LEU A 169 -11.41 -8.68 -13.39
CA LEU A 169 -11.21 -9.80 -12.46
C LEU A 169 -12.52 -10.49 -12.05
N ASP A 170 -13.64 -10.10 -12.65
CA ASP A 170 -15.00 -10.60 -12.40
C ASP A 170 -15.38 -10.80 -10.93
N TYR A 171 -15.18 -9.76 -10.11
CA TYR A 171 -15.60 -9.80 -8.72
C TYR A 171 -16.11 -8.44 -8.24
N ARG A 172 -16.64 -8.40 -7.02
CA ARG A 172 -16.99 -7.17 -6.31
C ARG A 172 -16.46 -7.23 -4.88
N PRO A 173 -16.03 -6.10 -4.29
CA PRO A 173 -15.47 -6.09 -2.95
C PRO A 173 -16.56 -6.32 -1.89
N GLU A 174 -16.21 -7.01 -0.81
CA GLU A 174 -17.01 -7.04 0.43
C GLU A 174 -17.03 -5.63 1.08
N PRO A 175 -18.03 -5.30 1.92
CA PRO A 175 -17.99 -4.08 2.72
C PRO A 175 -16.73 -3.99 3.59
N PHE A 176 -16.18 -2.80 3.74
CA PHE A 176 -15.03 -2.51 4.58
C PHE A 176 -15.41 -2.37 6.05
N SER A 177 -14.55 -2.88 6.90
CA SER A 177 -14.57 -2.74 8.35
C SER A 177 -13.30 -2.03 8.84
N GLY A 178 -13.28 -1.62 10.11
CA GLY A 178 -12.07 -1.06 10.71
C GLY A 178 -10.90 -2.04 10.78
N VAL A 179 -11.18 -3.35 10.90
CA VAL A 179 -10.15 -4.39 10.86
C VAL A 179 -9.46 -4.43 9.50
N ASP A 180 -10.20 -4.24 8.40
CA ASP A 180 -9.61 -4.22 7.05
C ASP A 180 -8.64 -3.06 6.88
N LEU A 181 -8.97 -1.89 7.43
CA LEU A 181 -8.10 -0.71 7.39
C LEU A 181 -6.85 -0.90 8.25
N LEU A 182 -6.97 -1.54 9.42
CA LEU A 182 -5.81 -1.92 10.23
C LEU A 182 -4.97 -3.03 9.61
N ALA A 183 -5.56 -3.88 8.76
CA ALA A 183 -4.81 -4.88 7.99
C ALA A 183 -3.91 -4.20 6.95
N ILE A 184 -4.42 -3.16 6.27
CA ILE A 184 -3.61 -2.31 5.37
C ILE A 184 -2.45 -1.66 6.14
N GLU A 185 -2.73 -1.03 7.29
CA GLU A 185 -1.69 -0.41 8.11
C GLU A 185 -0.65 -1.43 8.59
N THR A 186 -1.09 -2.63 8.99
CA THR A 186 -0.21 -3.68 9.51
C THR A 186 0.68 -4.26 8.41
N GLU A 187 0.16 -4.41 7.19
CA GLU A 187 0.95 -4.77 6.02
C GLU A 187 1.96 -3.69 5.66
N PHE A 188 1.54 -2.42 5.65
CA PHE A 188 2.45 -1.31 5.40
C PHE A 188 3.58 -1.23 6.44
N ARG A 189 3.27 -1.46 7.73
CA ARG A 189 4.28 -1.57 8.80
C ARG A 189 5.23 -2.75 8.58
N TRP A 190 4.71 -3.89 8.13
CA TRP A 190 5.51 -5.06 7.79
C TRP A 190 6.46 -4.77 6.62
N TYR A 191 5.97 -4.12 5.58
CA TYR A 191 6.74 -3.67 4.43
C TYR A 191 7.90 -2.77 4.85
N LEU A 192 7.66 -1.75 5.69
CA LEU A 192 8.68 -0.81 6.13
C LEU A 192 9.74 -1.39 7.08
N THR A 193 9.52 -2.59 7.62
CA THR A 193 10.44 -3.27 8.53
C THR A 193 11.28 -4.35 7.82
N GLY A 194 11.17 -4.48 6.49
CA GLY A 194 11.86 -5.45 5.64
C GLY A 194 13.37 -5.51 5.88
N ARG A 195 13.86 -6.70 6.28
CA ARG A 195 15.28 -7.06 6.51
C ARG A 195 15.57 -8.56 6.51
N PHE A 196 14.65 -9.41 6.05
CA PHE A 196 14.93 -10.86 6.14
C PHE A 196 16.18 -11.25 5.36
N PRO A 197 16.39 -10.80 4.12
CA PRO A 197 17.65 -11.08 3.42
C PRO A 197 18.86 -10.55 4.20
N VAL A 198 18.78 -9.34 4.73
CA VAL A 198 19.86 -8.70 5.49
C VAL A 198 20.23 -9.44 6.79
N ILE A 199 19.27 -10.10 7.46
CA ILE A 199 19.51 -10.81 8.72
C ILE A 199 19.77 -12.30 8.48
N VAL A 200 19.03 -12.93 7.57
CA VAL A 200 19.05 -14.38 7.31
C VAL A 200 20.20 -14.78 6.41
N LEU A 201 20.53 -14.00 5.36
CA LEU A 201 21.61 -14.38 4.44
C LEU A 201 22.97 -14.44 5.13
N PRO A 202 23.37 -13.49 6.00
CA PRO A 202 24.58 -13.62 6.82
C PRO A 202 24.63 -14.90 7.66
N GLU A 203 23.50 -15.28 8.25
CA GLU A 203 23.42 -16.49 9.07
C GLU A 203 23.49 -17.77 8.22
N LEU A 204 22.82 -17.80 7.07
CA LEU A 204 22.95 -18.91 6.12
C LEU A 204 24.38 -19.02 5.59
N ALA A 205 25.01 -17.90 5.25
CA ALA A 205 26.41 -17.85 4.83
C ALA A 205 27.33 -18.39 5.93
N ARG A 206 27.14 -17.97 7.19
CA ARG A 206 27.90 -18.50 8.33
C ARG A 206 27.76 -20.01 8.46
N ARG A 207 26.54 -20.56 8.39
CA ARG A 207 26.29 -22.01 8.48
C ARG A 207 26.93 -22.82 7.34
N ARG A 208 27.07 -22.22 6.14
CA ARG A 208 27.61 -22.89 4.96
C ARG A 208 29.12 -22.75 4.81
N LEU A 209 29.65 -21.57 5.11
CA LEU A 209 31.07 -21.24 4.94
C LEU A 209 31.89 -21.52 6.21
N GLY A 210 31.23 -21.56 7.38
CA GLY A 210 31.88 -21.58 8.68
C GLY A 210 32.52 -20.23 9.04
N ASP A 211 33.07 -20.14 10.25
CA ASP A 211 33.83 -18.97 10.67
C ASP A 211 35.18 -18.94 9.94
N GLY A 212 35.39 -17.96 9.07
CA GLY A 212 36.63 -17.86 8.31
C GLY A 212 36.68 -16.72 7.30
N PRO A 213 37.79 -16.60 6.55
CA PRO A 213 38.04 -15.48 5.65
C PRO A 213 36.97 -15.31 4.55
N LEU A 214 36.32 -16.39 4.12
CA LEU A 214 35.24 -16.34 3.13
C LEU A 214 33.98 -15.69 3.70
N LEU A 215 33.60 -16.02 4.94
CA LEU A 215 32.49 -15.36 5.62
C LEU A 215 32.81 -13.88 5.87
N GLU A 216 34.02 -13.57 6.33
CA GLU A 216 34.46 -12.17 6.51
C GLU A 216 34.42 -11.38 5.19
N SER A 217 34.80 -12.01 4.07
CA SER A 217 34.74 -11.36 2.75
C SER A 217 33.29 -11.15 2.30
N TYR A 218 32.40 -12.11 2.59
CA TYR A 218 30.97 -12.00 2.30
C TYR A 218 30.31 -10.87 3.12
N LEU A 219 30.57 -10.80 4.43
CA LEU A 219 29.97 -9.80 5.33
C LEU A 219 30.52 -8.39 5.11
N ARG A 220 31.75 -8.26 4.60
CA ARG A 220 32.40 -6.95 4.33
C ARG A 220 32.21 -6.47 2.89
N GLY A 221 31.46 -7.22 2.07
CA GLY A 221 31.20 -6.91 0.67
C GLY A 221 30.14 -5.81 0.48
N GLU A 222 30.26 -4.66 1.15
CA GLU A 222 29.51 -3.46 0.76
C GLU A 222 30.20 -2.81 -0.46
N GLN A 223 30.16 -3.49 -1.61
CA GLN A 223 30.86 -3.04 -2.82
C GLN A 223 29.94 -2.68 -3.98
N GLU A 224 28.66 -2.44 -3.74
CA GLU A 224 27.80 -1.96 -4.82
C GLU A 224 28.12 -0.50 -5.20
N ASP A 225 28.68 0.31 -4.28
CA ASP A 225 28.96 1.74 -4.53
C ASP A 225 30.46 2.17 -4.57
N GLU A 226 31.43 1.29 -4.27
CA GLU A 226 32.86 1.69 -4.08
C GLU A 226 33.85 0.94 -5.01
N ALA A 227 33.37 0.16 -5.97
CA ALA A 227 34.22 -0.56 -6.92
C ALA A 227 34.55 0.30 -8.16
N ILE A 228 35.76 0.87 -8.25
CA ILE A 228 36.26 1.41 -9.53
C ILE A 228 36.69 0.24 -10.41
N LEU A 229 35.77 -0.24 -11.25
CA LEU A 229 36.07 -1.28 -12.24
C LEU A 229 36.65 -0.66 -13.53
N PRO A 230 37.62 -1.30 -14.20
CA PRO A 230 38.06 -0.88 -15.52
C PRO A 230 36.89 -0.90 -16.52
N ALA A 231 36.85 0.09 -17.41
CA ALA A 231 35.81 0.19 -18.42
C ALA A 231 35.64 -1.13 -19.21
N GLY A 232 34.42 -1.67 -19.22
CA GLY A 232 34.06 -2.90 -19.95
C GLY A 232 34.16 -4.21 -19.16
N VAL A 233 34.58 -4.18 -17.88
CA VAL A 233 34.62 -5.38 -17.01
C VAL A 233 33.25 -5.67 -16.39
N TRP A 234 32.49 -4.62 -16.10
CA TRP A 234 31.10 -4.69 -15.64
C TRP A 234 30.34 -3.59 -16.35
N ASN A 235 29.27 -3.96 -17.05
CA ASN A 235 28.41 -3.05 -17.77
C ASN A 235 27.01 -3.24 -17.17
N PRO A 236 26.75 -2.70 -15.96
CA PRO A 236 25.42 -2.78 -15.41
C PRO A 236 24.48 -2.06 -16.39
N PRO A 237 23.27 -2.59 -16.63
CA PRO A 237 22.29 -1.84 -17.40
C PRO A 237 22.12 -0.44 -16.79
N PRO A 238 21.88 0.61 -17.60
CA PRO A 238 21.69 1.94 -17.07
C PRO A 238 20.42 1.94 -16.20
N GLY A 239 20.60 2.02 -14.88
CA GLY A 239 19.53 1.83 -13.89
C GLY A 239 19.55 0.40 -13.36
N GLY A 240 19.78 0.26 -12.05
CA GLY A 240 19.62 -1.02 -11.37
C GLY A 240 18.23 -1.61 -11.65
N ASP A 241 18.21 -2.93 -11.88
CA ASP A 241 17.01 -3.77 -11.97
C ASP A 241 15.85 -3.27 -12.82
N SER A 242 16.09 -3.00 -14.10
CA SER A 242 15.00 -3.08 -15.08
C SER A 242 15.39 -4.05 -16.18
N ASP A 243 14.96 -5.31 -16.03
CA ASP A 243 14.92 -6.25 -17.14
C ASP A 243 13.90 -5.71 -18.15
N PRO A 244 14.23 -5.55 -19.44
CA PRO A 244 13.26 -5.14 -20.45
C PRO A 244 12.10 -6.14 -20.67
N THR A 245 12.13 -7.30 -20.00
CA THR A 245 11.02 -8.25 -19.90
C THR A 245 10.15 -8.06 -18.66
N ASP A 246 10.46 -7.08 -17.81
CA ASP A 246 9.60 -6.75 -16.66
C ASP A 246 8.19 -6.44 -17.15
N PRO A 247 7.17 -7.14 -16.63
CA PRO A 247 5.81 -6.92 -17.05
C PRO A 247 5.41 -5.47 -16.80
N VAL A 248 4.78 -4.85 -17.79
CA VAL A 248 4.25 -3.49 -17.68
C VAL A 248 3.30 -3.43 -16.48
N GLY A 249 3.66 -2.65 -15.46
CA GLY A 249 2.91 -2.55 -14.19
C GLY A 249 3.61 -3.20 -12.99
N ALA A 250 4.78 -3.81 -13.14
CA ALA A 250 5.62 -4.22 -12.02
C ALA A 250 6.16 -3.00 -11.24
N VAL A 251 6.32 -3.18 -9.92
CA VAL A 251 6.90 -2.18 -9.02
C VAL A 251 8.35 -1.93 -9.42
N VAL A 252 8.70 -0.69 -9.76
CA VAL A 252 10.09 -0.30 -10.04
C VAL A 252 10.75 0.02 -8.70
N GLY A 253 11.27 -1.02 -8.05
CA GLY A 253 12.05 -0.94 -6.81
C GLY A 253 11.65 -1.97 -5.74
N ASP A 254 12.65 -2.56 -5.07
CA ASP A 254 12.46 -3.49 -3.95
C ASP A 254 12.51 -2.75 -2.59
N PRO A 255 11.66 -3.06 -1.58
CA PRO A 255 11.80 -2.51 -0.22
C PRO A 255 13.19 -2.70 0.40
N ASP A 256 13.92 -3.74 0.02
CA ASP A 256 15.28 -4.05 0.47
C ASP A 256 16.35 -3.21 -0.28
N GLN A 257 16.01 -2.51 -1.38
CA GLN A 257 16.89 -1.61 -2.14
C GLN A 257 16.95 -0.17 -1.57
N ALA A 258 16.59 0.02 -0.30
CA ALA A 258 16.36 1.32 0.34
C ALA A 258 17.40 2.43 0.03
N ILE A 259 17.06 3.34 -0.89
CA ILE A 259 17.74 4.65 -1.05
C ILE A 259 16.70 5.74 -0.76
N GLY A 260 16.79 6.37 0.43
CA GLY A 260 15.90 7.45 0.87
C GLY A 260 15.34 7.24 2.29
N SER A 261 14.64 8.19 2.91
CA SER A 261 14.08 9.47 2.41
C SER A 261 14.89 10.69 2.86
N ASN A 262 14.58 11.88 2.33
CA ASN A 262 15.14 13.13 2.83
C ASN A 262 14.17 13.85 3.78
N ASN A 263 14.70 14.42 4.86
CA ASN A 263 13.98 15.42 5.66
C ASN A 263 14.92 16.52 6.15
N TRP A 264 14.38 17.73 6.30
CA TRP A 264 15.14 18.89 6.79
C TRP A 264 14.22 19.90 7.46
N VAL A 265 14.74 20.56 8.50
CA VAL A 265 14.07 21.66 9.19
C VAL A 265 15.03 22.84 9.31
N ALA A 266 14.61 24.00 8.82
CA ALA A 266 15.30 25.26 9.03
C ALA A 266 14.56 26.08 10.10
N ALA A 267 15.26 26.46 11.17
CA ALA A 267 14.73 27.38 12.18
C ALA A 267 14.45 28.76 11.57
N GLY A 268 13.45 29.48 12.08
CA GLY A 268 13.05 30.79 11.55
C GLY A 268 14.17 31.83 11.47
N GLY A 269 15.15 31.79 12.39
CA GLY A 269 16.34 32.65 12.32
C GLY A 269 17.28 32.36 11.13
N ARG A 270 17.01 31.30 10.35
CA ARG A 270 17.76 30.92 9.13
C ARG A 270 16.93 31.10 7.85
N THR A 271 15.73 31.65 7.93
CA THR A 271 14.82 31.85 6.78
C THR A 271 14.52 33.33 6.58
N VAL A 272 14.24 33.75 5.32
CA VAL A 272 13.91 35.14 5.00
C VAL A 272 12.57 35.56 5.61
N SER A 273 11.63 34.63 5.76
CA SER A 273 10.31 34.88 6.36
C SER A 273 10.35 35.04 7.88
N GLY A 274 11.44 34.63 8.54
CA GLY A 274 11.51 34.53 10.01
C GLY A 274 10.71 33.36 10.59
N GLN A 275 10.08 32.52 9.75
CA GLN A 275 9.27 31.37 10.16
C GLN A 275 10.02 30.05 9.87
N PRO A 276 9.79 28.99 10.67
CA PRO A 276 10.41 27.69 10.40
C PRO A 276 9.98 27.14 9.04
N MET A 277 10.89 26.44 8.37
CA MET A 277 10.62 25.70 7.12
C MET A 277 10.88 24.23 7.34
N VAL A 278 9.96 23.38 6.86
CA VAL A 278 10.07 21.92 6.88
C VAL A 278 10.08 21.45 5.44
N GLY A 279 10.99 20.55 5.09
CA GLY A 279 10.87 19.76 3.87
C GLY A 279 10.90 18.28 4.17
N SER A 280 9.96 17.58 3.53
CA SER A 280 9.75 16.14 3.64
C SER A 280 9.68 15.59 2.22
N ASP A 281 10.50 14.59 1.93
CA ASP A 281 10.65 14.01 0.60
C ASP A 281 10.74 12.48 0.74
N PRO A 282 9.61 11.81 1.02
CA PRO A 282 9.56 10.37 1.23
C PRO A 282 9.84 9.62 -0.07
N HIS A 283 10.78 8.67 -0.02
CA HIS A 283 11.11 7.79 -1.15
C HIS A 283 10.53 6.40 -0.87
N ILE A 284 9.68 5.95 -1.78
CA ILE A 284 9.10 4.60 -1.81
C ILE A 284 9.09 4.15 -3.28
N ALA A 285 9.05 2.84 -3.50
CA ALA A 285 9.02 2.29 -4.85
C ALA A 285 7.91 2.92 -5.69
N PHE A 286 8.23 3.18 -6.97
CA PHE A 286 7.28 3.81 -7.86
C PHE A 286 6.31 2.77 -8.39
N GLU A 287 5.05 2.87 -7.97
CA GLU A 287 3.97 1.99 -8.39
C GLU A 287 3.05 2.70 -9.40
N ALA A 288 2.51 1.93 -10.35
CA ALA A 288 1.43 2.38 -11.21
C ALA A 288 0.16 2.60 -10.36
N VAL A 289 -0.01 3.86 -9.96
CA VAL A 289 -0.82 4.42 -8.87
C VAL A 289 -0.09 4.46 -7.52
N SER A 290 0.27 5.69 -7.11
CA SER A 290 0.94 5.95 -5.83
C SER A 290 0.12 5.48 -4.61
N CYS A 291 0.80 4.96 -3.60
CA CYS A 291 0.24 4.66 -2.28
C CYS A 291 -0.07 5.90 -1.44
N TRP A 292 0.44 7.08 -1.84
CA TRP A 292 0.17 8.35 -1.17
C TRP A 292 -1.04 9.06 -1.77
N TYR A 293 -1.89 9.58 -0.90
CA TYR A 293 -3.13 10.27 -1.24
C TYR A 293 -3.16 11.67 -0.62
N GLN A 294 -3.18 12.71 -1.45
CA GLN A 294 -3.29 14.09 -0.96
C GLN A 294 -4.71 14.38 -0.49
N VAL A 295 -4.83 15.00 0.67
CA VAL A 295 -6.13 15.41 1.23
C VAL A 295 -5.98 16.63 2.13
N HIS A 296 -7.05 17.40 2.21
CA HIS A 296 -7.26 18.43 3.22
C HIS A 296 -8.53 18.13 4.01
N LEU A 297 -8.42 18.06 5.33
CA LEU A 297 -9.54 17.89 6.26
C LEU A 297 -9.75 19.20 7.01
N CYS A 298 -10.94 19.79 6.93
CA CYS A 298 -11.26 21.10 7.48
C CYS A 298 -12.62 21.10 8.21
N GLY A 299 -12.58 21.29 9.52
CA GLY A 299 -13.75 21.33 10.38
C GLY A 299 -13.69 20.30 11.52
N GLY A 300 -14.69 20.31 12.40
CA GLY A 300 -14.60 19.61 13.68
C GLY A 300 -13.34 20.01 14.45
N SER A 301 -12.52 19.01 14.80
CA SER A 301 -11.24 19.15 15.50
C SER A 301 -10.04 19.28 14.56
N PHE A 302 -10.24 19.27 13.23
CA PHE A 302 -9.18 19.16 12.24
C PHE A 302 -9.11 20.38 11.30
N ASP A 303 -7.88 20.85 11.07
CA ASP A 303 -7.50 21.73 9.97
C ASP A 303 -6.11 21.27 9.53
N VAL A 304 -6.08 20.26 8.67
CA VAL A 304 -4.87 19.54 8.29
C VAL A 304 -4.86 19.23 6.81
N ALA A 305 -3.76 19.56 6.14
CA ALA A 305 -3.51 19.24 4.74
C ALA A 305 -2.21 18.49 4.58
N GLY A 306 -2.21 17.46 3.73
CA GLY A 306 -1.03 16.66 3.51
C GLY A 306 -1.32 15.38 2.74
N MET A 307 -0.52 14.35 3.00
CA MET A 307 -0.54 13.05 2.37
C MET A 307 -0.92 11.99 3.40
N ALA A 308 -1.93 11.20 3.08
CA ALA A 308 -2.29 9.96 3.78
C ALA A 308 -1.80 8.75 2.98
N TYR A 309 -1.64 7.60 3.63
CA TYR A 309 -1.50 6.33 2.93
C TYR A 309 -2.90 5.81 2.53
N VAL A 310 -3.05 5.23 1.35
CA VAL A 310 -4.34 4.69 0.89
C VAL A 310 -4.84 3.62 1.86
N GLY A 311 -6.01 3.85 2.46
CA GLY A 311 -6.62 2.95 3.46
C GLY A 311 -6.27 3.27 4.91
N ILE A 312 -5.39 4.23 5.17
CA ILE A 312 -5.07 4.70 6.53
C ILE A 312 -5.74 6.06 6.77
N PRO A 313 -6.67 6.19 7.73
CA PRO A 313 -7.39 7.43 7.99
C PRO A 313 -6.53 8.43 8.79
N ALA A 314 -5.33 8.77 8.31
CA ALA A 314 -4.43 9.70 8.97
C ALA A 314 -3.52 10.43 7.96
N VAL A 315 -3.31 11.73 8.18
CA VAL A 315 -2.32 12.51 7.41
C VAL A 315 -0.93 12.24 7.98
N MET A 316 -0.12 11.49 7.24
CA MET A 316 1.22 11.05 7.66
C MET A 316 2.29 12.13 7.44
N PHE A 317 2.20 12.88 6.36
CA PHE A 317 3.06 14.03 6.07
C PHE A 317 2.17 15.23 5.83
N GLY A 318 2.41 16.34 6.51
CA GLY A 318 1.48 17.45 6.33
C GLY A 318 1.75 18.64 7.22
N ARG A 319 0.71 19.47 7.30
CA ARG A 319 0.70 20.68 8.09
C ARG A 319 -0.70 21.04 8.56
N THR A 320 -0.75 21.73 9.68
CA THR A 320 -1.87 22.54 10.15
C THR A 320 -1.52 24.03 9.96
N PRO A 321 -2.39 24.98 10.38
CA PRO A 321 -2.01 26.39 10.44
C PRO A 321 -0.82 26.70 11.38
N GLN A 322 -0.46 25.78 12.29
CA GLN A 322 0.51 26.04 13.37
C GLN A 322 1.75 25.14 13.32
N VAL A 323 1.68 23.95 12.73
CA VAL A 323 2.76 22.96 12.72
C VAL A 323 2.86 22.27 11.37
N ALA A 324 4.07 21.89 10.96
CA ALA A 324 4.33 21.03 9.81
C ALA A 324 5.27 19.89 10.21
N TRP A 325 5.11 18.72 9.60
CA TRP A 325 5.92 17.54 9.89
C TRP A 325 6.17 16.70 8.64
N GLY A 326 7.22 15.90 8.73
CA GLY A 326 7.58 14.88 7.75
C GLY A 326 8.07 13.63 8.47
N ILE A 327 8.09 12.50 7.76
CA ILE A 327 8.54 11.21 8.29
C ILE A 327 9.62 10.69 7.34
N THR A 328 10.65 10.06 7.89
CA THR A 328 11.63 9.29 7.11
C THR A 328 11.81 7.94 7.79
N ASN A 329 12.09 6.90 6.99
CA ASN A 329 12.53 5.64 7.57
C ASN A 329 13.89 5.88 8.25
N ASN A 330 14.00 5.51 9.53
CA ASN A 330 15.24 5.67 10.30
C ASN A 330 16.17 4.43 10.19
N ILE A 331 15.75 3.40 9.46
CA ILE A 331 16.55 2.21 9.16
C ILE A 331 17.06 1.57 10.48
N CYS A 332 16.26 1.57 11.55
CA CYS A 332 16.60 0.88 12.78
C CYS A 332 16.36 -0.64 12.68
N SER A 333 17.10 -1.43 13.47
CA SER A 333 16.83 -2.87 13.60
C SER A 333 15.55 -3.08 14.39
N GLN A 334 14.56 -3.73 13.78
CA GLN A 334 13.25 -4.02 14.38
C GLN A 334 12.90 -5.52 14.39
N ARG A 335 13.86 -6.37 14.00
CA ARG A 335 13.67 -7.82 13.90
C ARG A 335 14.93 -8.52 14.42
N ASP A 336 14.73 -9.59 15.16
CA ASP A 336 15.78 -10.47 15.65
C ASP A 336 15.56 -11.89 15.10
N LEU A 337 16.66 -12.60 14.84
CA LEU A 337 16.62 -14.01 14.43
C LEU A 337 17.01 -14.89 15.62
N TYR A 338 16.09 -15.76 16.03
CA TYR A 338 16.32 -16.75 17.07
C TYR A 338 16.58 -18.12 16.46
N GLN A 339 17.59 -18.83 16.96
CA GLN A 339 17.77 -20.25 16.68
C GLN A 339 17.17 -21.06 17.82
N GLU A 340 16.01 -21.64 17.56
CA GLU A 340 15.34 -22.53 18.50
C GLU A 340 16.10 -23.87 18.64
N ARG A 341 16.06 -24.44 19.84
CA ARG A 341 16.53 -25.82 20.09
C ARG A 341 15.34 -26.76 20.04
N SER A 342 15.45 -27.80 19.23
CA SER A 342 14.46 -28.87 19.11
C SER A 342 15.00 -30.19 19.68
N ASP A 343 14.10 -31.08 20.07
CA ASP A 343 14.41 -32.42 20.56
C ASP A 343 13.44 -33.43 19.92
N GLU A 344 13.98 -34.46 19.27
CA GLU A 344 13.20 -35.51 18.59
C GLU A 344 12.28 -36.28 19.55
N SER A 345 12.61 -36.32 20.85
CA SER A 345 11.77 -36.94 21.88
C SER A 345 10.55 -36.08 22.26
N GLN A 346 10.56 -34.79 21.89
CA GLN A 346 9.48 -33.83 22.14
C GLN A 346 9.10 -33.10 20.84
N PRO A 347 8.54 -33.82 19.85
CA PRO A 347 8.22 -33.24 18.55
C PRO A 347 7.20 -32.10 18.67
N GLY A 348 7.49 -30.98 18.00
CA GLY A 348 6.64 -29.78 18.07
C GLY A 348 6.81 -28.96 19.34
N CYS A 349 7.93 -29.12 20.04
CA CYS A 349 8.33 -28.24 21.15
C CYS A 349 9.68 -27.55 20.85
N PHE A 350 9.90 -26.40 21.48
CA PHE A 350 11.16 -25.67 21.49
C PHE A 350 11.59 -25.37 22.93
N GLU A 351 12.91 -25.23 23.17
CA GLU A 351 13.42 -24.86 24.50
C GLU A 351 13.32 -23.35 24.75
N TYR A 352 12.64 -22.95 25.82
CA TYR A 352 12.54 -21.58 26.32
C TYR A 352 12.80 -21.56 27.84
N ASP A 353 13.76 -20.75 28.30
CA ASP A 353 14.18 -20.66 29.71
C ASP A 353 14.41 -22.02 30.41
N GLY A 354 15.01 -22.96 29.67
CA GLY A 354 15.33 -24.31 30.16
C GLY A 354 14.13 -25.26 30.26
N LYS A 355 12.98 -24.89 29.70
CA LYS A 355 11.77 -25.71 29.61
C LYS A 355 11.39 -25.95 28.17
N TRP A 356 10.75 -27.08 27.91
CA TRP A 356 10.19 -27.40 26.60
C TRP A 356 8.77 -26.86 26.51
N GLU A 357 8.56 -25.93 25.58
CA GLU A 357 7.26 -25.31 25.32
C GLU A 357 6.72 -25.76 23.95
N PRO A 358 5.40 -26.03 23.84
CA PRO A 358 4.81 -26.44 22.58
C PRO A 358 4.81 -25.28 21.57
N SER A 359 5.15 -25.57 20.32
CA SER A 359 4.99 -24.62 19.22
C SER A 359 3.51 -24.45 18.87
N GLU A 360 3.06 -23.22 18.66
CA GLU A 360 1.75 -22.97 18.06
C GLU A 360 1.79 -23.36 16.56
N LYS A 361 0.71 -24.01 16.09
CA LYS A 361 0.59 -24.48 14.71
C LYS A 361 -0.40 -23.66 13.91
#